data_AF-A0A377W154-F1
#
_entry.id   AF-A0A377W154-F1
#
_cell.length_a   1.000
_cell.length_b   1.000
_cell.length_c   1.000
_cell.angle_alpha   90.00
_cell.angle_beta   90.00
_cell.angle_gamma   90.00
#
_symmetry.space_group_name_H-M   'P 1'
#
loop_
_entity.id
_entity.type
_entity.pdbx_description
1 polymer ?
#
loop_
_entity_poly.entity_id
_entity_poly.type
_entity_poly.pdbx_seq_one_letter_code
_entity_poly.pdbx_strand_id
1 'polypeptide(L)'
;MQIELPPGSDVPMPAASYALARQLIWLQQGELVFVEGNTRHEMQAGDCLELGPPNDCRFINESAETCVYLVVRLNQSPSGS
;
A
#
# COMPACT_ATOMS: atom_id res chain seq x y z
N MET A 1 1.35 9.76 3.66
CA MET A 1 0.90 10.38 2.40
C MET A 1 -0.44 9.78 2.04
N GLN A 2 -1.45 10.58 1.72
CA GLN A 2 -2.75 10.10 1.26
C GLN A 2 -2.77 9.98 -0.26
N ILE A 3 -3.37 8.90 -0.76
CA ILE A 3 -3.53 8.61 -2.17
C ILE A 3 -5.01 8.33 -2.43
N GLU A 4 -5.52 8.90 -3.52
CA GLU A 4 -6.83 8.59 -4.08
C GLU A 4 -6.63 7.80 -5.36
N LEU A 5 -7.22 6.62 -5.42
CA LEU A 5 -7.08 5.68 -6.52
C LEU A 5 -8.43 5.52 -7.23
N PRO A 6 -8.58 6.06 -8.47
CA PRO A 6 -9.84 6.00 -9.20
C PRO A 6 -10.32 4.56 -9.46
N PRO A 7 -11.64 4.37 -9.69
CA PRO A 7 -12.20 3.08 -10.10
C PRO A 7 -11.46 2.44 -11.28
N GLY A 8 -11.23 1.13 -11.22
CA GLY A 8 -10.55 0.37 -12.29
C GLY A 8 -9.06 0.65 -12.46
N SER A 9 -8.44 1.44 -11.58
CA SER A 9 -7.01 1.77 -11.69
C SER A 9 -6.13 0.57 -11.37
N ASP A 10 -5.03 0.44 -12.10
CA ASP A 10 -3.97 -0.54 -11.86
C ASP A 10 -2.61 0.15 -11.99
N VAL A 11 -1.96 0.38 -10.86
CA VAL A 11 -0.72 1.16 -10.76
C VAL A 11 0.43 0.22 -10.39
N PRO A 12 1.30 -0.16 -11.34
CA PRO A 12 2.52 -0.88 -11.03
C PRO A 12 3.54 0.07 -10.37
N MET A 13 4.19 -0.42 -9.32
CA MET A 13 5.21 0.31 -8.58
C MET A 13 6.47 -0.57 -8.46
N PRO A 14 7.65 -0.10 -8.91
CA PRO A 14 8.88 -0.87 -8.79
C PRO A 14 9.34 -0.93 -7.33
N ALA A 15 9.99 -2.02 -6.96
CA ALA A 15 10.56 -2.24 -5.61
C ALA A 15 11.37 -1.03 -5.10
N ALA A 16 12.13 -0.41 -6.00
CA ALA A 16 12.99 0.73 -5.71
C ALA A 16 12.22 1.94 -5.13
N SER A 17 10.94 2.11 -5.48
CA SER A 17 10.13 3.25 -5.02
C SER A 17 9.84 3.25 -3.52
N TYR A 18 9.95 2.08 -2.87
CA TYR A 18 9.73 1.94 -1.43
C TYR A 18 10.86 1.21 -0.71
N ALA A 19 11.97 0.95 -1.40
CA ALA A 19 13.09 0.14 -0.92
C ALA A 19 13.79 0.67 0.35
N LEU A 20 13.65 1.96 0.64
CA LEU A 20 14.46 2.67 1.64
C LEU A 20 13.77 2.86 2.99
N ALA A 21 12.54 2.38 3.19
CA ALA A 21 11.85 2.54 4.46
C ALA A 21 10.82 1.46 4.74
N ARG A 22 10.63 1.14 6.03
CA ARG A 22 9.45 0.40 6.48
C ARG A 22 8.21 1.26 6.27
N GLN A 23 7.28 0.74 5.50
CA GLN A 23 6.05 1.42 5.14
C GLN A 23 4.87 0.50 5.41
N LEU A 24 3.73 1.09 5.70
CA LEU A 24 2.45 0.39 5.78
C LEU A 24 1.43 1.11 4.91
N ILE A 25 0.52 0.33 4.35
CA ILE A 25 -0.71 0.79 3.71
C ILE A 25 -1.80 0.75 4.77
N TRP A 26 -2.52 1.85 4.93
CA TRP A 26 -3.72 1.90 5.76
C TRP A 26 -4.90 2.39 4.93
N LEU A 27 -5.88 1.50 4.70
CA LEU A 27 -7.01 1.78 3.85
C LEU A 27 -8.06 2.59 4.62
N GLN A 28 -8.39 3.78 4.12
CA GLN A 28 -9.35 4.68 4.77
C GLN A 28 -10.77 4.47 4.24
N GLN A 29 -10.90 4.23 2.93
CA GLN A 29 -12.18 4.09 2.25
C GLN A 29 -12.06 3.20 1.02
N GLY A 30 -13.13 2.46 0.73
CA GLY A 30 -13.23 1.59 -0.44
C GLY A 30 -12.44 0.30 -0.25
N GLU A 31 -12.04 -0.27 -1.38
CA GLU A 31 -11.37 -1.56 -1.46
C GLU A 31 -10.05 -1.41 -2.22
N LEU A 32 -9.02 -2.14 -1.79
CA LEU A 32 -7.73 -2.14 -2.46
C LEU A 32 -7.24 -3.57 -2.61
N VAL A 33 -6.82 -3.91 -3.81
CA VAL A 33 -6.05 -5.12 -4.07
C VAL A 33 -4.59 -4.71 -4.18
N PHE A 34 -3.77 -5.21 -3.27
CA PHE A 34 -2.33 -5.05 -3.29
C PHE A 34 -1.66 -6.37 -3.69
N VAL A 35 -0.92 -6.36 -4.79
CA VAL A 35 -0.20 -7.55 -5.29
C VAL A 35 1.29 -7.33 -5.13
N GLU A 36 1.99 -8.25 -4.47
CA GLU A 36 3.44 -8.27 -4.35
C GLU A 36 3.98 -9.64 -4.75
N GLY A 37 4.83 -9.70 -5.78
CA GLY A 37 5.26 -10.97 -6.37
C GLY A 37 4.08 -11.85 -6.78
N ASN A 38 3.86 -12.96 -6.06
CA ASN A 38 2.74 -13.89 -6.27
C ASN A 38 1.64 -13.79 -5.20
N THR A 39 1.81 -12.91 -4.22
CA THR A 39 0.85 -12.73 -3.13
C THR A 39 -0.14 -11.64 -3.50
N ARG A 40 -1.43 -11.92 -3.31
CA ARG A 40 -2.52 -10.97 -3.49
C ARG A 40 -3.17 -10.72 -2.13
N HIS A 41 -3.18 -9.47 -1.72
CA HIS A 41 -3.81 -9.00 -0.50
C HIS A 41 -5.06 -8.21 -0.88
N GLU A 42 -6.21 -8.60 -0.35
CA GLU A 42 -7.47 -7.88 -0.53
C GLU A 42 -7.75 -7.13 0.77
N MET A 43 -7.80 -5.81 0.67
CA MET A 43 -7.94 -4.91 1.80
C MET A 43 -9.27 -4.18 1.73
N GLN A 44 -9.89 -3.99 2.89
CA GLN A 44 -11.12 -3.22 3.09
C GLN A 44 -10.86 -2.02 4.00
N ALA A 45 -11.76 -1.03 3.98
CA ALA A 45 -11.63 0.16 4.81
C ALA A 45 -11.40 -0.19 6.29
N GLY A 46 -10.33 0.36 6.86
CA GLY A 46 -9.85 0.06 8.21
C GLY A 46 -8.63 -0.86 8.25
N ASP A 47 -8.37 -1.65 7.21
CA ASP A 47 -7.26 -2.60 7.18
C ASP A 47 -5.90 -1.92 7.06
N CYS A 48 -4.92 -2.50 7.75
CA CYS A 48 -3.51 -2.10 7.71
C CYS A 48 -2.66 -3.25 7.20
N LEU A 49 -1.81 -2.98 6.21
CA LEU A 49 -0.85 -3.94 5.67
C LEU A 49 0.56 -3.36 5.76
N GLU A 50 1.43 -3.99 6.54
CA GLU A 50 2.85 -3.66 6.54
C GLU A 50 3.50 -4.23 5.27
N LEU A 51 4.23 -3.39 4.54
CA LEU A 51 4.95 -3.82 3.36
C LEU A 51 6.20 -4.61 3.77
N GLY A 52 6.36 -5.79 3.17
CA GLY A 52 7.52 -6.64 3.36
C GLY A 52 8.79 -6.09 2.69
N PRO A 53 9.81 -6.94 2.48
CA PRO A 53 10.98 -6.59 1.70
C PRO A 53 10.59 -6.03 0.32
N PRO A 54 11.39 -5.12 -0.26
CA PRO A 54 11.03 -4.43 -1.49
C PRO A 54 10.87 -5.41 -2.64
N ASN A 55 9.68 -5.46 -3.25
CA ASN A 55 9.36 -6.28 -4.42
C ASN A 55 8.64 -5.44 -5.48
N ASP A 56 8.51 -5.93 -6.70
CA ASP A 56 7.60 -5.25 -7.63
C ASP A 56 6.17 -5.50 -7.16
N CYS A 57 5.40 -4.43 -7.04
CA CYS A 57 4.05 -4.49 -6.53
C CYS A 57 3.07 -3.69 -7.39
N ARG A 58 1.78 -3.96 -7.19
CA ARG A 58 0.69 -3.28 -7.89
C ARG A 58 -0.38 -2.88 -6.91
N PHE A 59 -0.87 -1.66 -7.06
CA PHE A 59 -2.04 -1.14 -6.35
C PHE A 59 -3.20 -1.13 -7.33
N ILE A 60 -4.22 -1.93 -7.06
CA ILE A 60 -5.33 -2.16 -7.99
C ILE A 60 -6.63 -1.84 -7.27
N ASN A 61 -7.43 -0.96 -7.86
CA ASN A 61 -8.81 -0.73 -7.46
C ASN A 61 -9.72 -1.41 -8.48
N GLU A 62 -10.15 -2.64 -8.18
CA GLU A 62 -11.06 -3.41 -9.05
C GLU A 62 -12.53 -3.00 -8.87
N SER A 63 -12.82 -2.09 -7.94
CA SER A 63 -14.17 -1.62 -7.64
C SER A 63 -14.62 -0.49 -8.57
N ALA A 64 -15.92 -0.15 -8.49
CA ALA A 64 -16.53 0.97 -9.20
C ALA A 64 -16.44 2.31 -8.44
N GLU A 65 -15.90 2.30 -7.21
CA GLU A 65 -15.84 3.47 -6.32
C GLU A 65 -14.39 3.92 -6.11
N THR A 66 -14.18 5.18 -5.72
CA THR A 66 -12.84 5.67 -5.39
C THR A 66 -12.30 5.00 -4.13
N CYS A 67 -11.06 4.51 -4.20
CA CYS A 67 -10.32 3.95 -3.08
C CYS A 67 -9.39 5.01 -2.50
N VAL A 68 -9.36 5.16 -1.17
CA VAL A 68 -8.50 6.13 -0.48
C VAL A 68 -7.65 5.41 0.55
N TYR A 69 -6.33 5.50 0.42
CA TYR A 69 -5.39 4.86 1.34
C TYR A 69 -4.25 5.79 1.73
N LEU A 70 -3.68 5.52 2.89
CA LEU A 70 -2.48 6.18 3.40
C LEU A 70 -1.28 5.27 3.22
N VAL A 71 -0.20 5.83 2.68
CA VAL A 71 1.15 5.28 2.83
C VAL A 71 1.78 5.93 4.05
N VAL A 72 2.01 5.15 5.10
CA VAL A 72 2.62 5.62 6.35
C VAL A 72 4.04 5.06 6.44
N ARG A 73 5.02 5.95 6.59
CA ARG A 73 6.41 5.58 6.82
C ARG A 73 6.64 5.42 8.31
N LEU A 74 7.13 4.25 8.72
CA LEU A 74 7.52 4.02 10.10
C LEU A 74 8.92 4.57 10.32
N ASN A 75 9.04 5.50 11.26
CA ASN A 75 10.34 5.94 11.75
C ASN A 75 10.93 4.83 12.61
N GLN A 76 12.19 4.49 12.38
CA GLN A 76 12.93 3.70 13.34
C GLN A 76 13.08 4.57 14.60
N SER A 77 12.56 4.10 15.73
CA SER A 77 12.89 4.72 17.02
C SER A 77 14.41 4.72 17.15
N PRO A 78 15.04 5.86 17.51
CA PRO A 78 16.45 5.83 17.82
C PRO A 78 16.61 4.81 18.95
N SER A 79 17.40 3.76 18.69
CA SER A 79 17.84 2.86 19.75
C SER A 79 18.42 3.77 20.84
N GLY A 80 17.82 3.72 22.03
CA GLY A 80 18.21 4.58 23.14
C GLY A 80 19.73 4.57 23.30
N SER A 81 20.32 5.77 23.30
CA SER A 81 21.71 6.00 23.71
C SER A 81 21.86 5.77 25.21
#